data_AF-A0A528TFW5-F1
#
_entry.id   AF-A0A528TFW5-F1
#
_cell.length_a   1.000
_cell.length_b   1.000
_cell.length_c   1.000
_cell.angle_alpha   90.00
_cell.angle_beta   90.00
_cell.angle_gamma   90.00
#
_symmetry.space_group_name_H-M   'P 1'
#
loop_
_entity.id
_entity.type
_entity.pdbx_description
1 polymer ?
#
loop_
_entity_poly.entity_id
_entity_poly.type
_entity_poly.pdbx_seq_one_letter_code
_entity_poly.pdbx_strand_id
1 'polypeptide(L)'
;IKPAGPALGPKEQQMLGELKQASGTEFDRKYIKMQMDAHRDAVALFSTYANSGDDPALKEFAKKTLPVLKMHEKHVKELAVAHHG
;
A
#
# COMPACT_ATOMS: atom_id res chain seq x y z
N ILE A 1 0.26 20.60 -16.53
CA ILE A 1 1.17 20.57 -15.35
C ILE A 1 0.90 19.26 -14.63
N LYS A 2 1.84 18.31 -14.56
CA LYS A 2 1.70 17.17 -13.64
C LYS A 2 1.92 17.74 -12.24
N PRO A 3 0.90 17.79 -11.35
CA PRO A 3 1.16 18.23 -9.99
C PRO A 3 2.18 17.25 -9.38
N ALA A 4 3.25 17.77 -8.80
CA ALA A 4 4.04 16.98 -7.88
C ALA A 4 3.08 16.51 -6.77
N GLY A 5 2.98 15.21 -6.56
CA GLY A 5 2.20 14.66 -5.46
C GLY A 5 2.66 15.23 -4.11
N PRO A 6 1.89 15.03 -3.04
CA PRO A 6 2.31 15.46 -1.71
C PRO A 6 3.69 14.87 -1.39
N ALA A 7 4.52 15.65 -0.71
CA ALA A 7 5.77 15.16 -0.17
C ALA A 7 5.51 13.95 0.75
N LEU A 8 6.47 13.03 0.82
CA LEU A 8 6.40 11.91 1.76
C LEU A 8 6.23 12.43 3.19
N GLY A 9 5.33 11.83 3.96
CA GLY A 9 5.21 12.11 5.38
C GLY A 9 6.38 11.52 6.18
N PRO A 10 6.48 11.84 7.48
CA PRO A 10 7.57 11.35 8.32
C PRO A 10 7.69 9.83 8.36
N LYS A 11 6.55 9.12 8.37
CA LYS A 11 6.50 7.66 8.35
C LYS A 11 7.08 7.11 7.05
N GLU A 12 6.66 7.64 5.91
CA GLU A 12 7.14 7.18 4.60
C GLU A 12 8.63 7.52 4.40
N GLN A 13 9.10 8.66 4.91
CA GLN A 13 10.52 9.02 4.91
C GLN A 13 11.35 8.04 5.75
N GLN A 14 10.87 7.65 6.93
CA GLN A 14 11.53 6.66 7.77
C GLN A 14 11.59 5.29 7.06
N MET A 15 10.47 4.82 6.52
CA MET A 15 10.40 3.56 5.77
C MET A 15 11.39 3.55 4.61
N LEU A 16 11.47 4.66 3.86
CA LEU A 16 12.45 4.81 2.78
C LEU A 16 13.89 4.79 3.30
N GLY A 17 14.16 5.41 4.45
CA GLY A 17 15.47 5.37 5.11
C GLY A 17 15.89 3.95 5.49
N GLU A 18 15.00 3.17 6.09
CA GLU A 18 15.24 1.77 6.44
C GLU A 18 15.51 0.90 5.22
N LEU A 19 14.78 1.11 4.12
CA LEU A 19 15.00 0.40 2.86
C LEU A 19 16.35 0.74 2.23
N LYS A 20 16.76 2.01 2.26
CA LYS A 20 18.06 2.45 1.72
C LYS A 20 19.26 1.85 2.46
N GLN A 21 19.08 1.46 3.72
CA GLN A 21 20.12 0.87 4.56
C GLN A 21 20.14 -0.66 4.50
N ALA A 22 19.08 -1.29 3.99
CA ALA A 22 18.97 -2.74 3.90
C ALA A 22 19.48 -3.28 2.56
N SER A 23 19.89 -4.55 2.53
CA SER A 23 20.32 -5.23 1.31
C SER A 23 19.96 -6.71 1.31
N GLY A 24 19.94 -7.34 0.13
CA GLY A 24 19.62 -8.75 -0.05
C GLY A 24 18.33 -9.18 0.67
N THR A 25 18.38 -10.30 1.38
CA THR A 25 17.23 -10.84 2.13
C THR A 25 16.65 -9.89 3.17
N GLU A 26 17.47 -9.04 3.79
CA GLU A 26 16.95 -8.05 4.75
C GLU A 26 16.09 -6.99 4.05
N PHE A 27 16.53 -6.54 2.87
CA PHE A 27 15.75 -5.62 2.04
C PHE A 27 14.41 -6.26 1.67
N ASP A 28 14.42 -7.49 1.15
CA ASP A 28 13.21 -8.20 0.75
C ASP A 28 12.22 -8.32 1.92
N ARG A 29 12.70 -8.74 3.10
CA ARG A 29 11.86 -8.88 4.29
C ARG A 29 11.23 -7.56 4.72
N LYS A 30 12.01 -6.47 4.77
CA LYS A 30 11.52 -5.14 5.14
C LYS A 30 10.52 -4.63 4.10
N TYR A 31 10.86 -4.72 2.82
CA TYR A 31 10.02 -4.27 1.73
C TYR A 31 8.68 -5.00 1.70
N ILE A 32 8.68 -6.33 1.77
CA ILE A 32 7.46 -7.14 1.78
C ILE A 32 6.58 -6.77 2.97
N LYS A 33 7.15 -6.66 4.19
CA LYS A 33 6.39 -6.25 5.37
C LYS A 33 5.76 -4.87 5.19
N MET A 34 6.53 -3.89 4.69
CA MET A 34 6.04 -2.54 4.44
C MET A 34 4.91 -2.51 3.42
N GLN A 35 5.02 -3.31 2.34
CA GLN A 35 3.98 -3.42 1.31
C GLN A 35 2.73 -4.13 1.84
N MET A 36 2.86 -5.14 2.70
CA MET A 36 1.71 -5.79 3.35
C MET A 36 0.90 -4.79 4.16
N ASP A 37 1.57 -4.00 5.00
CA ASP A 37 0.93 -2.99 5.83
C ASP A 37 0.30 -1.89 4.94
N ALA A 38 1.00 -1.40 3.92
CA ALA A 38 0.49 -0.36 3.01
C ALA A 38 -0.73 -0.81 2.19
N HIS A 39 -0.73 -2.02 1.62
CA HIS A 39 -1.86 -2.52 0.86
C HIS A 39 -3.07 -2.85 1.73
N ARG A 40 -2.86 -3.35 2.96
CA ARG A 40 -3.95 -3.53 3.93
C ARG A 40 -4.61 -2.20 4.26
N ASP A 41 -3.82 -1.18 4.58
CA ASP A 41 -4.32 0.15 4.93
C ASP A 41 -5.07 0.78 3.73
N ALA A 42 -4.57 0.61 2.51
CA ALA A 42 -5.25 1.07 1.29
C ALA A 42 -6.58 0.34 1.03
N VAL A 43 -6.64 -0.99 1.19
CA VAL A 43 -7.89 -1.75 1.06
C VAL A 43 -8.90 -1.31 2.12
N ALA A 44 -8.47 -1.09 3.36
CA ALA A 44 -9.33 -0.60 4.44
C ALA A 44 -9.90 0.80 4.13
N LEU A 45 -9.04 1.73 3.68
CA LEU A 45 -9.44 3.09 3.29
C LEU A 45 -10.48 3.07 2.16
N PHE A 46 -10.18 2.35 1.06
CA PHE A 46 -11.05 2.32 -0.12
C PHE A 46 -12.35 1.56 0.17
N SER A 47 -12.31 0.47 0.93
CA SER A 47 -13.52 -0.23 1.37
C SER A 47 -14.42 0.66 2.21
N THR A 48 -13.84 1.38 3.18
CA THR A 48 -14.58 2.31 4.06
C THR A 48 -15.23 3.42 3.24
N TYR A 49 -14.48 4.07 2.35
CA TYR A 49 -15.00 5.18 1.55
C TYR A 49 -16.03 4.71 0.51
N ALA A 50 -15.82 3.55 -0.11
CA ALA A 50 -16.78 2.94 -1.04
C ALA A 50 -18.14 2.67 -0.39
N ASN A 51 -18.16 2.35 0.91
CA ASN A 51 -19.38 2.05 1.66
C ASN A 51 -20.02 3.32 2.26
N SER A 52 -19.22 4.19 2.87
CA SER A 52 -19.69 5.25 3.77
C SER A 52 -19.23 6.67 3.40
N GLY A 53 -18.52 6.86 2.29
CA GLY A 53 -18.07 8.18 1.86
C GLY A 53 -19.22 9.09 1.42
N ASP A 54 -19.01 10.39 1.62
CA ASP A 54 -20.03 11.44 1.44
C ASP A 54 -19.96 12.12 0.07
N ASP A 55 -18.79 12.12 -0.57
CA ASP A 55 -18.63 12.59 -1.95
C ASP A 55 -18.96 11.43 -2.93
N PRO A 56 -20.01 11.55 -3.77
CA PRO A 56 -20.43 10.48 -4.67
C PRO A 56 -19.36 10.10 -5.71
N ALA A 57 -18.59 11.06 -6.22
CA ALA A 57 -17.56 10.81 -7.22
C ALA A 57 -16.39 10.04 -6.62
N LEU A 58 -15.96 10.42 -5.40
CA LEU A 58 -14.92 9.71 -4.67
C LEU A 58 -15.40 8.32 -4.20
N LYS A 59 -16.68 8.15 -3.88
CA LYS A 59 -17.27 6.85 -3.54
C LYS A 59 -17.23 5.88 -4.71
N GLU A 60 -17.60 6.34 -5.90
CA GLU A 60 -17.53 5.53 -7.13
C GLU A 60 -16.08 5.26 -7.55
N PHE A 61 -15.18 6.22 -7.38
CA PHE A 61 -13.75 5.98 -7.56
C PHE A 61 -13.24 4.88 -6.62
N ALA A 62 -13.58 4.96 -5.33
CA ALA A 62 -13.18 3.96 -4.35
C ALA A 62 -13.68 2.55 -4.70
N LYS A 63 -14.95 2.44 -5.12
CA LYS A 63 -15.53 1.16 -5.58
C LYS A 63 -14.80 0.59 -6.79
N LYS A 64 -14.48 1.42 -7.79
CA LYS A 64 -13.81 0.98 -9.03
C LYS A 64 -12.36 0.55 -8.79
N THR A 65 -11.67 1.18 -7.85
CA THR A 65 -10.27 0.88 -7.55
C THR A 65 -10.10 -0.29 -6.58
N LEU A 66 -11.06 -0.54 -5.69
CA LEU A 66 -10.99 -1.56 -4.64
C LEU A 66 -10.63 -2.98 -5.16
N PRO A 67 -11.15 -3.49 -6.29
CA PRO A 67 -10.76 -4.80 -6.81
C PRO A 67 -9.26 -4.92 -7.10
N VAL A 68 -8.65 -3.88 -7.67
CA VAL A 68 -7.20 -3.86 -7.97
C VAL A 68 -6.39 -3.82 -6.69
N LEU A 69 -6.82 -3.05 -5.68
CA LEU A 69 -6.14 -3.01 -4.39
C LEU A 69 -6.19 -4.37 -3.66
N LYS A 70 -7.32 -5.07 -3.71
CA LYS A 70 -7.43 -6.44 -3.17
C LYS A 70 -6.54 -7.43 -3.92
N MET A 71 -6.42 -7.29 -5.24
CA MET A 71 -5.50 -8.09 -6.05
C MET A 71 -4.04 -7.85 -5.63
N HIS A 72 -3.64 -6.58 -5.47
CA HIS A 72 -2.28 -6.25 -5.01
C HIS A 72 -2.02 -6.78 -3.59
N GLU A 73 -2.96 -6.63 -2.67
CA GLU A 73 -2.86 -7.18 -1.32
C GLU A 73 -2.66 -8.70 -1.34
N LYS A 74 -3.39 -9.42 -2.20
CA LYS A 74 -3.21 -10.86 -2.40
C LYS A 74 -1.80 -11.19 -2.89
N HIS A 75 -1.32 -10.51 -3.93
CA HIS A 75 0.03 -10.78 -4.47
C HIS A 75 1.12 -10.54 -3.43
N VAL A 76 0.99 -9.50 -2.60
CA VAL A 76 2.00 -9.24 -1.54
C VAL A 76 1.94 -10.29 -0.43
N LYS A 77 0.75 -10.83 -0.11
CA LYS A 77 0.63 -11.99 0.80
C LYS A 77 1.31 -13.23 0.22
N GLU A 78 1.16 -13.47 -1.07
CA GLU A 78 1.83 -14.59 -1.76
C GLU A 78 3.35 -14.43 -1.77
N LEU A 79 3.86 -13.21 -2.03
CA LEU A 79 5.27 -12.89 -1.89
C LEU A 79 5.78 -13.15 -0.47
N ALA A 80 5.03 -12.73 0.54
CA ALA A 80 5.39 -12.99 1.93
C ALA A 80 5.50 -14.50 2.20
N VAL A 81 4.56 -15.32 1.73
CA VAL A 81 4.65 -16.79 1.90
C VAL A 81 5.91 -17.35 1.21
N ALA A 82 6.21 -16.89 -0.01
CA ALA A 82 7.36 -17.38 -0.77
C ALA A 82 8.73 -17.02 -0.14
N HIS A 83 8.81 -15.90 0.59
CA HIS A 83 10.05 -15.39 1.19
C HIS A 83 10.19 -15.68 2.70
N HIS A 84 9.23 -16.38 3.31
CA HIS A 84 9.34 -16.91 4.69
C HIS A 84 9.67 -18.42 4.70
N GLY A 85 9.92 -19.03 3.54
CA GLY A 85 10.43 -20.40 3.39
C GLY A 85 11.94 -20.48 3.32
#